data_AF-A0A3B4GRV0-F1
#
_entry.id   AF-A0A3B4GRV0-F1
#
_cell.length_a   1.000
_cell.length_b   1.000
_cell.length_c   1.000
_cell.angle_alpha   90.00
_cell.angle_beta   90.00
_cell.angle_gamma   90.00
#
_symmetry.space_group_name_H-M   'P 1'
#
loop_
_entity.id
_entity.type
_entity.pdbx_description
1 polymer ?
#
loop_
_entity_poly.entity_id
_entity_poly.type
_entity_poly.pdbx_seq_one_letter_code
_entity_poly.pdbx_strand_id
1 'polypeptide(L)'
;MCTGKCSRFVAVALYPLAVISIICNIVLFFPDGDVTYAKDGHITEEVKYMGGLIGGGVMVLLPALYIHLTGKQGCCGNRCGMFLSIAFAAVGVAGGLYSLIVAALGLQNGPLCKTVLIWTTPFKELTGDNNYLKNDKLWSLCTEPKNIVQFNLGLFGTLLATSCLQVILCAIQMINGLFGCLCGTCNKEVL
;
A
#
# COMPACT_ATOMS: atom_id res chain seq x y z
N MET A 1 21.67 20.49 -6.02
CA MET A 1 20.40 20.39 -6.79
C MET A 1 19.26 20.11 -5.82
N CYS A 2 18.17 20.89 -5.90
CA CYS A 2 16.79 20.79 -5.37
C CYS A 2 16.27 19.59 -4.52
N THR A 3 17.06 18.91 -3.69
CA THR A 3 16.63 17.76 -2.88
C THR A 3 15.44 18.08 -2.00
N GLY A 4 15.41 19.28 -1.39
CA GLY A 4 14.30 19.70 -0.52
C GLY A 4 12.95 19.88 -1.24
N LYS A 5 12.94 20.42 -2.46
CA LYS A 5 11.69 20.59 -3.24
C LYS A 5 11.14 19.25 -3.74
N CYS A 6 12.02 18.37 -4.22
CA CYS A 6 11.65 17.02 -4.63
C CYS A 6 11.14 16.19 -3.44
N SER A 7 11.84 16.24 -2.31
CA SER A 7 11.45 15.58 -1.05
C SER A 7 10.09 16.06 -0.54
N ARG A 8 9.78 17.36 -0.66
CA ARG A 8 8.46 17.89 -0.30
C ARG A 8 7.36 17.38 -1.21
N PHE A 9 7.60 17.30 -2.52
CA PHE A 9 6.65 16.70 -3.46
C PHE A 9 6.37 15.24 -3.13
N VAL A 10 7.42 14.45 -2.88
CA VAL A 10 7.29 13.05 -2.46
C VAL A 10 6.42 12.92 -1.21
N ALA A 11 6.71 13.71 -0.16
CA ALA A 11 5.93 13.66 1.07
C ALA A 11 4.45 14.02 0.84
N VAL A 12 4.16 15.07 0.06
CA VAL A 12 2.79 15.48 -0.25
C VAL A 12 2.04 14.41 -1.05
N ALA A 13 2.72 13.74 -2.00
CA ALA A 13 2.14 12.67 -2.79
C ALA A 13 1.83 11.41 -1.98
N LEU A 14 2.60 11.12 -0.93
CA LEU A 14 2.39 9.92 -0.08
C LEU A 14 1.13 10.01 0.79
N TYR A 15 0.68 11.19 1.22
CA TYR A 15 -0.53 11.33 2.03
C TYR A 15 -1.79 10.76 1.36
N PRO A 16 -2.20 11.19 0.15
CA PRO A 16 -3.40 10.65 -0.48
C PRO A 16 -3.27 9.15 -0.76
N LEU A 17 -2.07 8.68 -1.15
CA LEU A 17 -1.84 7.24 -1.36
C LEU A 17 -2.09 6.44 -0.09
N ALA A 18 -1.54 6.88 1.05
CA ALA A 18 -1.72 6.19 2.31
C ALA A 18 -3.17 6.22 2.81
N VAL A 19 -3.87 7.36 2.65
CA VAL A 19 -5.29 7.47 2.97
C VAL A 19 -6.13 6.52 2.12
N ILE A 20 -5.86 6.43 0.81
CA ILE A 20 -6.53 5.48 -0.08
C ILE A 20 -6.26 4.04 0.41
N SER A 21 -5.02 3.69 0.75
CA SER A 21 -4.69 2.35 1.25
C SER A 21 -5.45 1.99 2.52
N ILE A 22 -5.57 2.93 3.46
CA ILE A 22 -6.34 2.76 4.70
C ILE A 22 -7.82 2.53 4.38
N ILE A 23 -8.41 3.40 3.56
CA ILE A 23 -9.84 3.32 3.21
C ILE A 23 -10.13 2.00 2.48
N CYS A 24 -9.34 1.64 1.48
CA CYS A 24 -9.54 0.39 0.73
C CYS A 24 -9.49 -0.83 1.66
N ASN A 25 -8.55 -0.86 2.61
CA ASN A 25 -8.43 -1.97 3.54
C ASN A 25 -9.59 -2.03 4.55
N ILE A 26 -10.10 -0.88 5.02
CA ILE A 26 -11.28 -0.85 5.89
C ILE A 26 -12.51 -1.32 5.12
N VAL A 27 -12.72 -0.83 3.90
CA VAL A 27 -13.86 -1.22 3.06
C VAL A 27 -13.81 -2.72 2.75
N LEU A 28 -12.63 -3.30 2.53
CA LEU A 28 -12.46 -4.75 2.30
C LEU A 28 -13.02 -5.63 3.44
N PHE A 29 -13.13 -5.14 4.67
CA PHE A 29 -13.74 -5.88 5.78
C PHE A 29 -15.27 -6.00 5.68
N PHE A 30 -15.91 -5.17 4.86
CA PHE A 30 -17.36 -5.07 4.75
C PHE A 30 -17.82 -5.31 3.30
N PRO A 31 -17.73 -6.56 2.81
CA PRO A 31 -18.21 -6.89 1.48
C PRO A 31 -19.70 -6.55 1.36
N ASP A 32 -20.07 -5.89 0.26
CA ASP A 32 -21.42 -5.35 0.01
C ASP A 32 -21.94 -4.37 1.09
N GLY A 33 -21.04 -3.83 1.92
CA GLY A 33 -21.40 -2.96 3.05
C GLY A 33 -22.08 -3.68 4.20
N ASP A 34 -22.14 -5.02 4.17
CA ASP A 34 -22.78 -5.82 5.20
C ASP A 34 -21.76 -6.28 6.26
N VAL A 35 -22.13 -6.09 7.52
CA VAL A 35 -21.35 -6.49 8.69
C VAL A 35 -21.55 -7.96 9.06
N THR A 36 -22.57 -8.63 8.52
CA THR A 36 -22.88 -10.04 8.80
C THR A 36 -21.73 -10.95 8.38
N TYR A 37 -21.19 -10.75 7.17
CA TYR A 37 -20.04 -11.52 6.68
C TYR A 37 -18.82 -11.40 7.59
N ALA A 38 -18.59 -10.22 8.16
CA ALA A 38 -17.50 -10.01 9.10
C ALA A 38 -17.74 -10.68 10.46
N LYS A 39 -18.99 -10.65 10.95
CA LYS A 39 -19.39 -11.30 12.22
C LYS A 39 -19.32 -12.82 12.14
N ASP A 40 -19.72 -13.37 11.01
CA ASP A 40 -19.79 -14.82 10.80
C ASP A 40 -18.43 -15.41 10.35
N GLY A 41 -17.40 -14.58 10.24
CA GLY A 41 -16.04 -14.99 9.86
C GLY A 41 -15.85 -15.25 8.36
N HIS A 42 -16.84 -14.91 7.53
CA HIS A 42 -16.81 -15.05 6.07
C HIS A 42 -16.08 -13.87 5.40
N ILE A 43 -14.83 -13.64 5.78
CA ILE A 43 -13.95 -12.65 5.15
C ILE A 43 -12.76 -13.36 4.51
N THR A 44 -12.38 -12.92 3.31
CA THR A 44 -11.12 -13.26 2.63
C THR A 44 -9.92 -13.12 3.58
N GLU A 45 -9.09 -14.16 3.68
CA GLU A 45 -7.97 -14.23 4.64
C GLU A 45 -6.97 -13.09 4.46
N GLU A 46 -6.69 -12.69 3.21
CA GLU A 46 -5.72 -11.64 2.89
C GLU A 46 -6.13 -10.26 3.42
N VAL A 47 -7.44 -10.02 3.63
CA VAL A 47 -7.95 -8.78 4.24
C VAL A 47 -7.52 -8.70 5.71
N LYS A 48 -7.47 -9.84 6.41
CA LYS A 48 -7.10 -9.94 7.83
C LYS A 48 -5.62 -9.62 8.05
N TYR A 49 -4.78 -9.72 7.02
CA TYR A 49 -3.38 -9.30 7.08
C TYR A 49 -3.23 -7.77 7.13
N MET A 50 -4.30 -7.01 6.88
CA MET A 50 -4.30 -5.55 7.01
C MET A 50 -3.20 -4.86 6.19
N GLY A 51 -2.86 -5.42 5.02
CA GLY A 51 -1.76 -4.94 4.18
C GLY A 51 -1.90 -3.46 3.82
N GLY A 52 -3.11 -3.01 3.47
CA GLY A 52 -3.36 -1.60 3.14
C GLY A 52 -3.41 -0.68 4.35
N LEU A 53 -3.92 -1.14 5.50
CA LEU A 53 -4.02 -0.32 6.72
C LEU A 53 -2.65 -0.17 7.40
N ILE A 54 -1.96 -1.28 7.66
CA ILE A 54 -0.68 -1.29 8.38
C ILE A 54 0.46 -0.95 7.42
N GLY A 55 0.57 -1.66 6.30
CA GLY A 55 1.64 -1.48 5.32
C GLY A 55 1.50 -0.18 4.54
N GLY A 56 0.51 -0.11 3.64
CA GLY A 56 0.31 1.06 2.77
C GLY A 56 -0.16 2.31 3.50
N GLY A 57 -0.73 2.16 4.70
CA GLY A 57 -1.24 3.23 5.53
C GLY A 57 -0.22 3.72 6.55
N VAL A 58 -0.19 3.08 7.72
CA VAL A 58 0.60 3.53 8.88
C VAL A 58 2.09 3.59 8.56
N MET A 59 2.68 2.52 8.02
CA MET A 59 4.13 2.47 7.76
C MET A 59 4.58 3.47 6.68
N VAL A 60 3.69 3.90 5.78
CA VAL A 60 3.97 4.92 4.75
C VAL A 60 3.68 6.35 5.25
N LEU A 61 2.71 6.53 6.15
CA LEU A 61 2.44 7.83 6.78
C LEU A 61 3.61 8.32 7.63
N LEU A 62 4.30 7.42 8.33
CA LEU A 62 5.48 7.76 9.15
C LEU A 62 6.58 8.50 8.34
N PRO A 63 7.10 7.95 7.22
CA PRO A 63 8.03 8.68 6.38
C PRO A 63 7.40 9.94 5.77
N ALA A 64 6.15 9.91 5.32
CA ALA A 64 5.51 11.10 4.74
C ALA A 64 5.49 12.28 5.72
N LEU A 65 5.18 12.04 6.99
CA LEU A 65 5.22 13.04 8.07
C LEU A 65 6.65 13.52 8.33
N TYR A 66 7.57 12.59 8.53
CA TYR A 66 8.98 12.92 8.82
C TYR A 66 9.62 13.75 7.70
N ILE A 67 9.45 13.33 6.45
CA ILE A 67 9.98 14.00 5.26
C ILE A 67 9.34 15.38 5.10
N HIS A 68 8.04 15.53 5.34
CA HIS A 68 7.37 16.82 5.25
C HIS A 68 7.88 17.81 6.30
N LEU A 69 8.05 17.36 7.56
CA LEU A 69 8.55 18.21 8.65
C LEU A 69 10.00 18.64 8.42
N THR A 70 10.87 17.70 8.04
CA THR A 70 12.29 17.98 7.78
C THR A 70 12.51 18.78 6.50
N GLY A 71 11.62 18.65 5.50
CA GLY A 71 11.66 19.41 4.26
C GLY A 71 11.37 20.92 4.41
N LYS A 72 10.73 21.34 5.52
CA LYS A 72 10.46 22.77 5.81
C LYS A 72 11.65 23.52 6.39
N GLN A 73 12.58 22.84 7.05
CA GLN A 73 13.67 23.48 7.81
C GLN A 73 14.86 23.96 6.97
N GLY A 74 14.80 23.88 5.63
CA GLY A 74 15.76 24.55 4.76
C GLY A 74 17.22 24.08 4.95
N CYS A 75 17.62 23.04 4.23
CA CYS A 75 19.01 22.82 3.81
C CYS A 75 20.11 22.93 4.89
N CYS A 76 19.99 22.20 6.02
CA CYS A 76 21.11 21.59 6.75
C CYS A 76 20.55 20.82 7.96
N GLY A 77 19.98 19.65 7.71
CA GLY A 77 19.84 18.66 8.77
C GLY A 77 21.24 18.18 9.15
N ASN A 78 21.59 18.23 10.44
CA ASN A 78 22.78 17.55 10.96
C ASN A 78 22.86 16.11 10.40
N ARG A 79 24.05 15.52 10.26
CA ARG A 79 24.27 14.17 9.67
C ARG A 79 23.24 13.13 10.19
N CYS A 80 22.86 13.23 11.47
CA CYS A 80 21.81 12.42 12.10
C CYS A 80 20.41 12.54 11.44
N GLY A 81 19.95 13.75 11.11
CA GLY A 81 18.62 13.97 10.49
C GLY A 81 18.49 13.39 9.07
N MET A 82 19.62 13.30 8.35
CA MET A 82 19.67 12.69 7.02
C MET A 82 19.63 11.16 7.08
N PHE A 83 20.37 10.54 8.01
CA PHE A 83 20.29 9.10 8.25
C PHE A 83 18.89 8.67 8.67
N LEU A 84 18.23 9.46 9.51
CA LEU A 84 16.84 9.21 9.89
C LEU A 84 15.89 9.29 8.69
N SER A 85 16.07 10.23 7.75
CA SER A 85 15.25 10.27 6.53
C SER A 85 15.39 8.99 5.70
N ILE A 86 16.58 8.43 5.60
CA ILE A 86 16.84 7.16 4.88
C ILE A 86 16.15 6.01 5.62
N ALA A 87 16.29 5.96 6.95
CA ALA A 87 15.67 4.92 7.78
C ALA A 87 14.13 4.94 7.67
N PHE A 88 13.50 6.11 7.80
CA PHE A 88 12.04 6.22 7.63
C PHE A 88 11.61 5.90 6.20
N ALA A 89 12.35 6.33 5.18
CA ALA A 89 12.07 5.96 3.79
C ALA A 89 12.15 4.43 3.59
N ALA A 90 13.09 3.75 4.25
CA ALA A 90 13.17 2.28 4.23
C ALA A 90 11.95 1.62 4.89
N VAL A 91 11.45 2.17 6.00
CA VAL A 91 10.17 1.73 6.60
C VAL A 91 9.02 1.90 5.61
N GLY A 92 8.97 3.01 4.87
CA GLY A 92 7.98 3.25 3.83
C GLY A 92 8.07 2.25 2.67
N VAL A 93 9.28 1.90 2.22
CA VAL A 93 9.49 0.84 1.22
C VAL A 93 9.02 -0.51 1.75
N ALA A 94 9.38 -0.87 2.98
CA ALA A 94 8.95 -2.12 3.60
C ALA A 94 7.41 -2.20 3.74
N GLY A 95 6.77 -1.11 4.18
CA GLY A 95 5.31 -1.01 4.29
C GLY A 95 4.60 -1.11 2.94
N GLY A 96 5.12 -0.41 1.92
CA GLY A 96 4.62 -0.48 0.55
C GLY A 96 4.76 -1.90 -0.04
N LEU A 97 5.91 -2.54 0.12
CA LEU A 97 6.13 -3.92 -0.33
C LEU A 97 5.21 -4.91 0.39
N TYR A 98 5.02 -4.76 1.70
CA TYR A 98 4.09 -5.57 2.46
C TYR A 98 2.66 -5.45 1.91
N SER A 99 2.18 -4.22 1.71
CA SER A 99 0.86 -3.97 1.11
C SER A 99 0.74 -4.53 -0.30
N LEU A 100 1.80 -4.43 -1.11
CA LEU A 100 1.84 -4.94 -2.47
C LEU A 100 1.71 -6.47 -2.49
N ILE A 101 2.48 -7.17 -1.66
CA ILE A 101 2.44 -8.63 -1.59
C ILE A 101 1.06 -9.10 -1.13
N VAL A 102 0.51 -8.51 -0.07
CA VAL A 102 -0.84 -8.85 0.41
C VAL A 102 -1.90 -8.58 -0.66
N ALA A 103 -1.81 -7.47 -1.38
CA ALA A 103 -2.75 -7.15 -2.46
C ALA A 103 -2.63 -8.11 -3.65
N ALA A 104 -1.41 -8.48 -4.04
CA ALA A 104 -1.17 -9.46 -5.09
C ALA A 104 -1.73 -10.83 -4.72
N LEU A 105 -1.54 -11.28 -3.47
CA LEU A 105 -2.13 -12.53 -2.96
C LEU A 105 -3.66 -12.46 -2.94
N GLY A 106 -4.26 -11.34 -2.50
CA GLY A 106 -5.71 -11.16 -2.49
C GLY A 106 -6.34 -11.17 -3.88
N LEU A 107 -5.62 -10.68 -4.90
CA LEU A 107 -6.01 -10.81 -6.30
C LEU A 107 -5.78 -12.22 -6.84
N GLN A 108 -4.69 -12.88 -6.47
CA GLN A 108 -4.37 -14.21 -6.98
C GLN A 108 -5.32 -15.28 -6.43
N ASN A 109 -5.55 -15.27 -5.12
CA ASN A 109 -6.38 -16.28 -4.45
C ASN A 109 -7.89 -16.01 -4.64
N GLY A 110 -8.26 -14.75 -4.90
CA GLY A 110 -9.64 -14.32 -5.07
C GLY A 110 -10.42 -14.26 -3.75
N PRO A 111 -11.66 -13.76 -3.78
CA PRO A 111 -12.44 -13.59 -2.57
C PRO A 111 -12.93 -14.92 -2.00
N LEU A 112 -13.14 -14.94 -0.68
CA LEU A 112 -13.99 -15.94 -0.04
C LEU A 112 -15.46 -15.66 -0.42
N CYS A 113 -16.14 -16.66 -0.97
CA CYS A 113 -17.53 -16.54 -1.37
C CYS A 113 -18.26 -17.87 -1.20
N LYS A 114 -19.60 -17.82 -1.22
CA LYS A 114 -20.44 -19.00 -1.18
C LYS A 114 -20.61 -19.56 -2.59
N THR A 115 -20.22 -20.81 -2.77
CA THR A 115 -20.47 -21.64 -3.95
C THR A 115 -21.58 -22.63 -3.62
N VAL A 116 -22.79 -22.41 -4.15
CA VAL A 116 -24.00 -23.23 -3.94
C VAL A 116 -24.42 -23.30 -2.45
N LEU A 117 -23.71 -24.06 -1.62
CA LEU A 117 -23.98 -24.23 -0.19
C LEU A 117 -22.75 -24.04 0.72
N ILE A 118 -21.53 -24.00 0.16
CA ILE A 118 -20.28 -23.97 0.93
C ILE A 118 -19.54 -22.65 0.73
N TRP A 119 -18.90 -22.15 1.79
CA TRP A 119 -17.98 -21.01 1.71
C TRP A 119 -16.58 -21.48 1.35
N THR A 120 -16.04 -20.96 0.26
CA THR A 120 -14.72 -21.36 -0.24
C THR A 120 -14.09 -20.24 -1.07
N THR A 121 -12.82 -20.41 -1.43
CA THR A 121 -12.09 -19.54 -2.38
C THR A 121 -11.95 -20.29 -3.71
N PRO A 122 -12.99 -20.29 -4.57
CA PRO A 122 -13.02 -21.17 -5.74
C PRO A 122 -11.94 -20.85 -6.77
N PHE A 123 -11.35 -19.65 -6.71
CA PHE A 123 -10.37 -19.18 -7.67
C PHE A 123 -8.93 -19.54 -7.31
N LYS A 124 -8.66 -19.98 -6.07
CA LYS A 124 -7.30 -20.21 -5.56
C LYS A 124 -6.51 -21.25 -6.36
N GLU A 125 -7.19 -22.29 -6.83
CA GLU A 125 -6.59 -23.39 -7.61
C GLU A 125 -6.64 -23.12 -9.14
N LEU A 126 -7.30 -22.05 -9.57
CA LEU A 126 -7.49 -21.73 -10.98
C LEU A 126 -6.30 -20.94 -11.53
N THR A 127 -5.43 -21.62 -12.26
CA THR A 127 -4.19 -21.06 -12.82
C THR A 127 -4.18 -21.02 -14.35
N GLY A 128 -3.26 -20.23 -14.93
CA GLY A 128 -3.09 -20.15 -16.38
C GLY A 128 -4.21 -19.39 -17.10
N ASP A 129 -4.73 -19.95 -18.19
CA ASP A 129 -5.78 -19.34 -19.02
C ASP A 129 -7.19 -19.49 -18.43
N ASN A 130 -7.35 -20.34 -17.42
CA ASN A 130 -8.60 -20.52 -16.69
C ASN A 130 -8.68 -19.66 -15.42
N ASN A 131 -8.02 -18.50 -15.40
CA ASN A 131 -8.08 -17.60 -14.26
C ASN A 131 -9.30 -16.65 -14.35
N TYR A 132 -9.83 -16.27 -13.19
CA TYR A 132 -11.01 -15.40 -13.10
C TYR A 132 -10.72 -13.92 -13.44
N LEU A 133 -9.44 -13.52 -13.50
CA LEU A 133 -9.04 -12.17 -13.89
C LEU A 133 -9.20 -11.94 -15.39
N LYS A 134 -9.05 -12.99 -16.20
CA LYS A 134 -9.19 -12.97 -17.67
C LYS A 134 -10.58 -13.40 -18.14
N ASN A 135 -11.24 -14.29 -17.39
CA ASN A 135 -12.53 -14.86 -17.77
C ASN A 135 -13.62 -14.51 -16.75
N ASP A 136 -14.40 -13.50 -17.09
CA ASP A 136 -15.53 -12.98 -16.32
C ASP A 136 -16.67 -14.00 -16.14
N LYS A 137 -16.78 -14.99 -17.03
CA LYS A 137 -17.76 -16.09 -16.89
C LYS A 137 -17.56 -16.90 -15.61
N LEU A 138 -16.34 -16.93 -15.05
CA LEU A 138 -16.05 -17.63 -13.80
C LEU A 138 -16.63 -16.89 -12.59
N TRP A 139 -17.02 -15.63 -12.70
CA TRP A 139 -17.53 -14.85 -11.58
C TRP A 139 -18.89 -15.36 -11.09
N SER A 140 -19.64 -16.06 -11.94
CA SER A 140 -20.91 -16.69 -11.58
C SER A 140 -20.77 -17.87 -10.61
N LEU A 141 -19.54 -18.35 -10.35
CA LEU A 141 -19.27 -19.37 -9.33
C LEU A 141 -19.58 -18.83 -7.92
N CYS A 142 -19.33 -17.55 -7.68
CA CYS A 142 -19.66 -16.89 -6.42
C CYS A 142 -21.13 -16.43 -6.46
N THR A 143 -21.97 -17.07 -5.65
CA THR A 143 -23.40 -16.73 -5.58
C THR A 143 -23.68 -15.64 -4.54
N GLU A 144 -22.90 -15.61 -3.47
CA GLU A 144 -23.02 -14.66 -2.35
C GLU A 144 -21.63 -14.38 -1.76
N PRO A 145 -21.27 -13.13 -1.42
CA PRO A 145 -22.02 -11.88 -1.60
C PRO A 145 -22.17 -11.47 -3.09
N LYS A 146 -23.16 -10.63 -3.41
CA LYS A 146 -23.38 -10.13 -4.78
C LYS A 146 -22.19 -9.27 -5.21
N ASN A 147 -21.71 -9.46 -6.44
CA ASN A 147 -20.60 -8.70 -7.03
C ASN A 147 -19.28 -8.74 -6.21
N ILE A 148 -19.11 -9.74 -5.34
CA ILE A 148 -17.91 -9.85 -4.48
C ILE A 148 -16.61 -9.88 -5.28
N VAL A 149 -16.63 -10.48 -6.46
CA VAL A 149 -15.46 -10.57 -7.34
C VAL A 149 -15.02 -9.20 -7.82
N GLN A 150 -15.96 -8.37 -8.30
CA GLN A 150 -15.68 -6.99 -8.73
C GLN A 150 -15.19 -6.14 -7.55
N PHE A 151 -15.81 -6.30 -6.39
CA PHE A 151 -15.43 -5.61 -5.15
C PHE A 151 -13.99 -5.94 -4.75
N ASN A 152 -13.64 -7.23 -4.70
CA ASN A 152 -12.29 -7.72 -4.40
C ASN A 152 -11.27 -7.20 -5.42
N LEU A 153 -11.60 -7.29 -6.71
CA LEU A 153 -10.75 -6.83 -7.80
C LEU A 153 -10.47 -5.33 -7.74
N GLY A 154 -11.51 -4.52 -7.52
CA GLY A 154 -11.39 -3.07 -7.45
C GLY A 154 -10.54 -2.61 -6.27
N LEU A 155 -10.80 -3.16 -5.08
CA LEU A 155 -10.10 -2.73 -3.86
C LEU A 155 -8.67 -3.24 -3.79
N PHE A 156 -8.43 -4.54 -4.02
CA PHE A 156 -7.05 -5.05 -4.05
C PHE A 156 -6.27 -4.54 -5.25
N GLY A 157 -6.91 -4.30 -6.41
CA GLY A 157 -6.29 -3.63 -7.55
C GLY A 157 -5.84 -2.20 -7.22
N THR A 158 -6.67 -1.44 -6.50
CA THR A 158 -6.32 -0.10 -6.02
C THR A 158 -5.17 -0.15 -5.00
N LEU A 159 -5.19 -1.12 -4.07
CA LEU A 159 -4.09 -1.35 -3.13
C LEU A 159 -2.79 -1.70 -3.85
N LEU A 160 -2.84 -2.52 -4.89
CA LEU A 160 -1.68 -2.88 -5.69
C LEU A 160 -1.10 -1.67 -6.41
N ALA A 161 -1.94 -0.86 -7.07
CA ALA A 161 -1.49 0.36 -7.75
C ALA A 161 -0.89 1.40 -6.78
N THR A 162 -1.59 1.67 -5.66
CA THR A 162 -1.12 2.63 -4.65
C THR A 162 0.17 2.19 -3.98
N SER A 163 0.29 0.91 -3.60
CA SER A 163 1.51 0.38 -3.00
C SER A 163 2.72 0.39 -3.93
N CYS A 164 2.55 0.10 -5.23
CA CYS A 164 3.59 0.28 -6.23
C CYS A 164 4.11 1.73 -6.27
N LEU A 165 3.21 2.71 -6.29
CA LEU A 165 3.58 4.13 -6.27
C LEU A 165 4.29 4.53 -4.96
N GLN A 166 3.83 4.02 -3.82
CA GLN A 166 4.47 4.26 -2.53
C GLN A 166 5.90 3.72 -2.49
N VAL A 167 6.13 2.50 -2.99
CA VAL A 167 7.47 1.89 -3.07
C VAL A 167 8.39 2.76 -3.93
N ILE A 168 7.92 3.19 -5.11
CA ILE A 168 8.70 4.04 -6.02
C ILE A 168 9.06 5.38 -5.36
N LEU A 169 8.08 6.06 -4.76
CA LEU A 169 8.26 7.36 -4.12
C LEU A 169 9.21 7.28 -2.90
N CYS A 170 9.05 6.26 -2.05
CA CYS A 170 9.94 6.03 -0.91
C CYS A 170 11.35 5.64 -1.35
N ALA A 171 11.51 4.86 -2.43
CA ALA A 171 12.82 4.54 -3.00
C ALA A 171 13.52 5.79 -3.57
N ILE A 172 12.79 6.67 -4.27
CA ILE A 172 13.31 7.97 -4.71
C ILE A 172 13.78 8.80 -3.51
N GLN A 173 13.00 8.84 -2.42
CA GLN A 173 13.44 9.55 -1.21
C GLN A 173 14.71 8.94 -0.61
N MET A 174 14.82 7.61 -0.59
CA MET A 174 16.00 6.93 -0.08
C MET A 174 17.25 7.30 -0.88
N ILE A 175 17.15 7.32 -2.20
CA ILE A 175 18.23 7.74 -3.12
C ILE A 175 18.58 9.21 -2.90
N ASN A 176 17.57 10.08 -2.81
CA ASN A 176 17.75 11.51 -2.53
C ASN A 176 18.46 11.76 -1.19
N GLY A 177 18.08 11.00 -0.15
CA GLY A 177 18.72 11.03 1.16
C GLY A 177 20.19 10.61 1.08
N LEU A 178 20.50 9.55 0.33
CA LEU A 178 21.88 9.08 0.14
C LEU A 178 22.75 10.11 -0.58
N PHE A 179 22.26 10.70 -1.69
CA PHE A 179 22.98 11.75 -2.41
C PHE A 179 23.23 12.97 -1.54
N GLY A 180 22.28 13.39 -0.72
CA GLY A 180 22.52 14.50 0.17
C GLY A 180 23.50 14.16 1.31
N CYS A 181 23.65 12.88 1.68
CA CYS A 181 24.60 12.45 2.70
C CYS A 181 26.05 12.37 2.14
N LEU A 182 26.19 11.97 0.88
CA LEU A 182 27.48 11.83 0.18
C LEU A 182 27.98 13.13 -0.47
N CYS A 183 27.07 13.94 -1.02
CA CYS A 183 27.40 15.18 -1.74
C CYS A 183 27.09 16.47 -0.95
N GLY A 184 26.63 16.34 0.31
CA GLY A 184 26.37 17.47 1.20
C GLY A 184 27.67 18.03 1.77
N THR A 185 28.34 18.92 1.05
CA THR A 185 29.40 19.76 1.62
C THR A 185 28.78 20.65 2.69
N CYS A 186 29.10 20.42 3.97
CA CYS A 186 28.85 21.39 5.02
C CYS A 186 29.74 22.62 4.79
N ASN A 187 29.33 23.56 3.92
CA ASN A 187 29.82 24.92 4.05
C ASN A 187 29.14 25.50 5.30
N LYS A 188 29.84 25.36 6.44
CA LYS A 188 29.73 26.37 7.49
C LYS A 188 30.35 27.63 6.90
N GLU A 189 29.54 28.54 6.38
CA GLU A 189 30.00 29.93 6.40
C GLU A 189 29.99 30.36 7.85
N VAL A 190 31.21 30.46 8.38
CA VAL A 190 31.56 31.28 9.52
C VAL A 190 31.16 32.71 9.17
N LEU A 191 30.19 33.27 9.89
CA LEU A 191 30.27 34.65 10.38
C LEU A 191 29.42 34.80 11.64
#